data_AF-A0A3C2E7C5-F1
#
_entry.id   AF-A0A3C2E7C5-F1
#
_cell.length_a   1.000
_cell.length_b   1.000
_cell.length_c   1.000
_cell.angle_alpha   90.00
_cell.angle_beta   90.00
_cell.angle_gamma   90.00
#
_symmetry.space_group_name_H-M   'P 1'
#
loop_
_entity.id
_entity.type
_entity.pdbx_description
1 polymer ?
#
loop_
_entity_poly.entity_id
_entity_poly.type
_entity_poly.pdbx_seq_one_letter_code
_entity_poly.pdbx_strand_id
1 'polypeptide(L)'
;STIVKSLVDDILMPPLGLVLGGVDFTNLYIVLGEGQYESLAAAQEAGAATINYGLFINNVIAFLILAFALFLIIKGMNRMQEKKADDVPDQPPAKPRNEELLEEIRDLLKKG
;
A
#
# COMPACT_ATOMS: atom_id res chain seq x y z
N SER A 1 -1.89 -5.46 10.50
CA SER A 1 -2.67 -4.35 9.90
C SER A 1 -4.00 -4.84 9.33
N THR A 2 -5.05 -4.90 10.16
CA THR A 2 -6.41 -5.29 9.73
C THR A 2 -7.08 -4.21 8.86
N ILE A 3 -6.79 -2.93 9.14
CA ILE A 3 -7.37 -1.79 8.41
C ILE A 3 -6.93 -1.80 6.94
N VAL A 4 -5.65 -2.04 6.68
CA VAL A 4 -5.09 -2.11 5.32
C VAL A 4 -5.68 -3.29 4.55
N LYS A 5 -5.85 -4.44 5.21
CA LYS A 5 -6.49 -5.62 4.63
C LYS A 5 -7.95 -5.33 4.25
N SER A 6 -8.73 -4.71 5.13
CA SER A 6 -10.13 -4.33 4.85
C SER A 6 -10.25 -3.32 3.71
N LEU A 7 -9.35 -2.32 3.63
CA LEU A 7 -9.34 -1.39 2.49
C LEU A 7 -9.11 -2.12 1.15
N VAL A 8 -8.24 -3.12 1.12
CA VAL A 8 -8.00 -3.89 -0.11
C VAL A 8 -9.17 -4.82 -0.42
N ASP A 9 -9.54 -5.64 0.56
CA ASP A 9 -10.53 -6.71 0.38
C ASP A 9 -11.94 -6.16 0.16
N ASP A 10 -12.32 -5.10 0.88
CA ASP A 10 -13.70 -4.61 0.90
C ASP A 10 -13.93 -3.43 -0.06
N ILE A 11 -12.89 -2.62 -0.35
CA ILE A 11 -13.03 -1.42 -1.20
C ILE A 11 -12.37 -1.60 -2.58
N LEU A 12 -11.19 -2.23 -2.66
CA LEU A 12 -10.47 -2.37 -3.93
C LEU A 12 -10.84 -3.65 -4.70
N MET A 13 -11.05 -4.77 -4.02
CA MET A 13 -11.36 -6.03 -4.69
C MET A 13 -12.71 -6.05 -5.42
N PRO A 14 -13.82 -5.45 -4.95
CA PRO A 14 -15.08 -5.51 -5.71
C PRO A 14 -14.99 -4.85 -7.10
N PRO A 15 -14.44 -3.63 -7.26
CA PRO A 15 -14.19 -3.05 -8.58
C PRO A 15 -13.18 -3.85 -9.42
N LEU A 16 -12.12 -4.37 -8.79
CA LEU A 16 -11.08 -5.12 -9.50
C LEU A 16 -11.57 -6.50 -9.95
N GLY A 17 -12.38 -7.18 -9.15
CA GLY A 17 -13.03 -8.43 -9.50
C GLY A 17 -13.98 -8.27 -10.69
N LEU A 18 -14.67 -7.12 -10.79
CA LEU A 18 -15.49 -6.79 -11.96
C LEU A 18 -14.64 -6.54 -13.21
N VAL A 19 -13.51 -5.84 -13.11
CA VAL A 19 -12.61 -5.53 -14.24
C VAL A 19 -11.86 -6.78 -14.72
N LEU A 20 -11.40 -7.63 -13.80
CA LEU A 20 -10.70 -8.86 -14.10
C LEU A 20 -11.65 -10.00 -14.50
N GLY A 21 -12.98 -9.78 -14.48
CA GLY A 21 -13.96 -10.76 -14.94
C GLY A 21 -14.17 -11.95 -13.98
N GLY A 22 -13.99 -11.74 -12.68
CA GLY A 22 -14.16 -12.79 -11.67
C GLY A 22 -13.03 -13.83 -11.68
N VAL A 23 -11.83 -13.44 -12.10
CA VAL A 23 -10.64 -14.30 -12.05
C VAL A 23 -10.33 -14.67 -10.61
N ASP A 24 -10.71 -15.88 -10.24
CA ASP A 24 -10.43 -16.50 -8.95
C ASP A 24 -9.61 -17.77 -9.16
N PHE A 25 -8.36 -17.74 -8.68
CA PHE A 25 -7.47 -18.88 -8.76
C PHE A 25 -7.60 -19.83 -7.56
N THR A 26 -8.51 -19.60 -6.61
CA THR A 26 -8.61 -20.38 -5.35
C THR A 26 -8.76 -21.89 -5.58
N ASN A 27 -9.49 -22.29 -6.63
CA ASN A 27 -9.69 -23.71 -6.96
C ASN A 27 -8.55 -24.34 -7.77
N LEU A 28 -7.44 -23.64 -7.99
CA LEU A 28 -6.22 -24.23 -8.54
C LEU A 28 -5.40 -24.86 -7.42
N TYR A 29 -5.51 -26.17 -7.28
CA TYR A 29 -4.77 -26.95 -6.30
C TYR A 29 -4.37 -28.32 -6.85
N ILE A 30 -3.36 -28.93 -6.21
CA ILE A 30 -2.94 -30.30 -6.47
C ILE A 30 -3.14 -31.08 -5.19
N VAL A 31 -3.82 -32.22 -5.26
CA VAL A 31 -3.96 -33.15 -4.14
C VAL A 31 -2.70 -34.01 -4.06
N LEU A 32 -2.08 -34.04 -2.88
CA LEU A 32 -0.96 -34.91 -2.53
C LEU A 32 -1.53 -36.19 -1.89
N GLY A 33 -2.13 -37.05 -2.71
CA GLY A 33 -2.75 -38.29 -2.24
C GLY A 33 -3.72 -38.87 -3.24
N GLU A 34 -4.49 -39.87 -2.79
CA GLU A 34 -5.59 -40.44 -3.57
C GLU A 34 -6.88 -39.66 -3.31
N GLY A 35 -7.58 -39.27 -4.38
CA GLY A 35 -8.84 -38.54 -4.31
C GLY A 35 -8.95 -37.44 -5.35
N GLN A 36 -10.10 -37.36 -6.01
CA GLN A 36 -10.52 -36.19 -6.79
C GLN A 36 -11.60 -35.48 -6.01
N TYR A 37 -11.47 -34.18 -5.84
CA TYR A 37 -12.43 -33.34 -5.12
C TYR A 37 -12.92 -32.24 -6.06
N GLU A 38 -14.18 -31.85 -5.93
CA GLU A 38 -14.77 -30.82 -6.80
C GLU A 38 -14.26 -29.41 -6.49
N SER A 39 -13.74 -29.19 -5.28
CA SER A 39 -13.21 -27.89 -4.85
C SER A 39 -12.10 -28.04 -3.82
N LEU A 40 -11.32 -26.98 -3.68
CA LEU A 40 -10.31 -26.86 -2.63
C LEU A 40 -10.93 -27.09 -1.25
N ALA A 41 -12.11 -26.51 -1.01
CA ALA A 41 -12.84 -26.63 0.24
C ALA A 41 -13.20 -28.09 0.55
N ALA A 42 -13.73 -28.81 -0.44
CA ALA A 42 -14.07 -30.22 -0.29
C ALA A 42 -12.83 -31.09 -0.01
N ALA A 43 -11.70 -30.79 -0.67
CA ALA A 43 -10.44 -31.49 -0.42
C ALA A 43 -9.91 -31.24 1.01
N GLN A 44 -10.01 -30.00 1.50
CA GLN A 44 -9.60 -29.61 2.85
C GLN A 44 -10.51 -30.23 3.92
N GLU A 45 -11.83 -30.23 3.71
CA GLU A 45 -12.80 -30.87 4.61
C GLU A 45 -12.60 -32.39 4.71
N ALA A 46 -12.24 -33.02 3.60
CA ALA A 46 -11.89 -34.44 3.56
C ALA A 46 -10.53 -34.76 4.23
N GLY A 47 -9.80 -33.75 4.71
CA GLY A 47 -8.48 -33.91 5.32
C GLY A 47 -7.37 -34.25 4.31
N ALA A 48 -7.61 -34.03 3.01
CA ALA A 48 -6.62 -34.30 1.99
C ALA A 48 -5.48 -33.28 2.04
N ALA A 49 -4.24 -33.78 1.95
CA ALA A 49 -3.09 -32.90 1.81
C ALA A 49 -3.14 -32.25 0.42
N THR A 50 -3.12 -30.91 0.37
CA THR A 50 -3.28 -30.15 -0.88
C THR A 50 -2.20 -29.07 -1.02
N ILE A 51 -1.64 -28.94 -2.23
CA ILE A 51 -0.80 -27.81 -2.63
C ILE A 51 -1.70 -26.77 -3.29
N ASN A 52 -1.87 -25.64 -2.61
CA ASN A 52 -2.86 -24.61 -2.95
C ASN A 52 -2.17 -23.45 -3.68
N TYR A 53 -1.56 -23.74 -4.82
CA TYR A 53 -0.80 -22.75 -5.59
C TYR A 53 -1.69 -21.64 -6.15
N GLY A 54 -2.96 -21.94 -6.39
CA GLY A 54 -3.98 -20.97 -6.75
C GLY A 54 -4.18 -19.89 -5.70
N LEU A 55 -4.29 -20.29 -4.43
CA LEU A 55 -4.39 -19.36 -3.31
C LEU A 55 -3.11 -18.51 -3.17
N PHE A 56 -1.94 -19.10 -3.44
CA PHE A 56 -0.68 -18.36 -3.46
C PHE A 56 -0.67 -17.28 -4.55
N ILE A 57 -1.10 -17.61 -5.78
CA ILE A 57 -1.19 -16.63 -6.89
C ILE A 57 -2.17 -15.52 -6.54
N ASN A 58 -3.35 -15.85 -5.98
CA ASN A 58 -4.31 -14.86 -5.50
C ASN A 58 -3.67 -13.91 -4.49
N ASN A 59 -2.93 -14.45 -3.50
CA ASN A 59 -2.25 -13.63 -2.50
C ASN A 59 -1.15 -12.73 -3.10
N VAL A 60 -0.41 -13.22 -4.09
CA VAL A 60 0.59 -12.42 -4.81
C VAL A 60 -0.07 -11.26 -5.57
N ILE A 61 -1.17 -11.53 -6.29
CA ILE A 61 -1.92 -10.51 -7.01
C ILE A 61 -2.50 -9.47 -6.04
N ALA A 62 -3.12 -9.92 -4.95
CA ALA A 62 -3.66 -9.03 -3.91
C ALA A 62 -2.56 -8.14 -3.30
N PHE A 63 -1.38 -8.70 -3.04
CA PHE A 63 -0.23 -7.94 -2.55
C PHE A 63 0.23 -6.89 -3.56
N LEU A 64 0.31 -7.23 -4.86
CA LEU A 64 0.68 -6.29 -5.92
C LEU A 64 -0.34 -5.14 -6.05
N ILE A 65 -1.63 -5.46 -5.95
CA ILE A 65 -2.71 -4.47 -5.95
C ILE A 65 -2.57 -3.54 -4.75
N LEU A 66 -2.37 -4.08 -3.54
CA LEU A 66 -2.17 -3.29 -2.34
C LEU A 66 -0.95 -2.37 -2.46
N ALA A 67 0.18 -2.90 -2.93
CA ALA A 67 1.38 -2.12 -3.16
C ALA A 67 1.14 -0.99 -4.17
N PHE A 68 0.43 -1.28 -5.25
CA PHE A 68 0.07 -0.29 -6.27
C PHE A 68 -0.89 0.78 -5.73
N ALA A 69 -1.90 0.39 -4.96
CA ALA A 69 -2.84 1.33 -4.35
C ALA A 69 -2.14 2.25 -3.34
N LEU A 70 -1.29 1.71 -2.46
CA LEU A 70 -0.48 2.52 -1.54
C LEU A 70 0.46 3.46 -2.30
N PHE A 71 1.06 2.98 -3.39
CA PHE A 71 1.88 3.81 -4.26
C PHE A 71 1.09 4.99 -4.85
N LEU A 72 -0.13 4.76 -5.35
CA LEU A 72 -0.99 5.82 -5.85
C LEU A 72 -1.39 6.83 -4.76
N ILE A 73 -1.69 6.37 -3.55
CA ILE A 73 -2.01 7.24 -2.41
C ILE A 73 -0.82 8.12 -2.05
N ILE A 74 0.38 7.53 -1.89
CA ILE A 74 1.60 8.27 -1.56
C ILE A 74 1.94 9.26 -2.69
N LYS A 75 1.85 8.83 -3.96
CA LYS A 75 2.08 9.71 -5.12
C LYS A 75 1.06 10.85 -5.18
N GLY A 76 -0.20 10.58 -4.88
CA GLY A 76 -1.26 11.59 -4.81
C GLY A 76 -1.02 12.60 -3.70
N MET A 77 -0.62 12.13 -2.51
CA MET A 77 -0.24 12.99 -1.39
C MET A 77 0.98 13.85 -1.71
N ASN A 78 2.04 13.27 -2.28
CA ASN A 78 3.25 14.00 -2.66
C ASN A 78 2.92 15.08 -3.71
N ARG A 79 2.11 14.75 -4.73
CA ARG A 79 1.68 15.73 -5.74
C ARG A 79 0.84 16.87 -5.15
N MET A 80 0.05 16.60 -4.11
CA MET A 80 -0.75 17.63 -3.44
C MET A 80 0.10 18.49 -2.48
N GLN A 81 1.18 17.94 -1.92
CA GLN A 81 2.17 18.69 -1.15
C GLN A 81 3.05 19.57 -2.05
N GLU A 82 3.50 19.07 -3.21
CA GLU A 82 4.22 19.88 -4.20
C GLU A 82 3.39 21.08 -4.66
N LYS A 83 2.11 20.87 -4.98
CA LYS A 83 1.20 21.97 -5.35
C LYS A 83 0.97 23.00 -4.24
N LYS A 84 1.12 22.62 -2.96
CA LYS A 84 1.08 23.55 -1.84
C LYS A 84 2.40 24.28 -1.63
N ALA A 85 3.53 23.69 -2.05
CA ALA A 85 4.83 24.36 -2.04
C ALA A 85 4.93 25.43 -3.13
N ASP A 86 4.28 25.21 -4.29
CA ASP A 86 4.25 26.18 -5.41
C ASP A 86 3.40 27.44 -5.12
N ASP A 87 2.47 27.39 -4.16
CA ASP A 87 1.60 28.51 -3.75
C ASP A 87 2.17 29.33 -2.57
N VAL A 88 3.34 28.92 -2.04
CA VAL A 88 4.09 29.72 -1.08
C VAL A 88 5.13 30.49 -1.89
N PRO A 89 5.11 31.84 -1.89
CA PRO A 89 6.20 32.61 -2.50
C PRO A 89 7.49 32.08 -1.91
N ASP A 90 8.48 31.82 -2.77
CA ASP A 90 9.82 31.29 -2.46
C ASP A 90 10.38 31.99 -1.21
N GLN A 91 10.00 31.47 -0.04
CA GLN A 91 10.40 32.05 1.23
C GLN A 91 11.79 31.50 1.42
N PRO A 92 12.83 32.37 1.46
CA PRO A 92 14.18 31.90 1.71
C PRO A 92 14.13 30.97 2.92
N PRO A 93 14.80 29.80 2.86
CA PRO A 93 14.71 28.80 3.90
C PRO A 93 14.88 29.49 5.25
N ALA A 94 13.91 29.28 6.16
CA ALA A 94 13.93 29.90 7.47
C ALA A 94 15.32 29.70 8.06
N LYS A 95 16.00 30.82 8.35
CA LYS A 95 17.39 30.77 8.80
C LYS A 95 17.47 29.84 10.00
N PRO A 96 18.47 28.96 10.06
CA PRO A 96 18.61 28.10 11.22
C PRO A 96 18.81 28.99 12.45
N ARG A 97 18.22 28.60 13.58
CA ARG A 97 18.09 29.43 14.79
C ARG A 97 19.41 30.01 15.29
N ASN A 98 20.52 29.32 15.02
CA ASN A 98 21.87 29.80 15.30
C ASN A 98 22.24 31.05 14.47
N GLU A 99 21.86 31.14 13.20
CA GLU A 99 22.11 32.31 12.36
C GLU A 99 21.30 33.53 12.81
N GLU A 100 20.04 33.32 13.23
CA GLU A 100 19.19 34.39 13.79
C GLU A 100 19.79 34.96 15.09
N LEU A 101 20.19 34.09 16.02
CA LEU A 101 20.84 34.50 17.27
C LEU A 101 22.14 35.25 17.03
N LEU A 102 22.92 34.86 16.02
CA LEU A 102 24.16 35.55 15.65
C LEU A 102 23.89 36.94 15.06
N GLU A 103 22.81 37.11 14.30
CA GLU A 103 22.37 38.43 13.82
C GLU A 103 21.93 39.34 14.97
N GLU A 104 21.14 38.82 15.90
CA GLU A 104 20.72 39.55 17.11
C GLU A 104 21.93 39.96 17.97
N ILE A 105 22.88 39.06 18.21
CA ILE A 105 24.11 39.35 18.96
C ILE A 105 24.94 40.43 18.25
N ARG A 106 25.11 40.33 16.93
CA ARG A 106 25.82 41.35 16.13
C ARG A 106 25.17 42.72 16.28
N ASP A 107 23.86 42.78 16.23
CA ASP A 107 23.12 44.03 16.27
C ASP A 107 23.10 44.62 17.70
N LEU A 108 23.13 43.78 18.74
CA LEU A 108 23.34 44.21 20.12
C LEU A 108 24.76 44.76 20.34
N LEU A 109 25.78 44.14 19.75
CA LEU A 109 27.17 44.61 19.82
C LEU A 109 27.41 45.91 19.06
N LYS A 110 26.64 46.20 18.00
CA LYS A 110 26.70 47.49 17.29
C LYS A 110 26.01 48.64 18.05
N LYS A 111 25.09 48.31 18.96
CA LYS A 111 24.33 49.28 19.74
C LYS A 111 24.98 49.65 21.08
N GLY A 112 25.95 48.85 21.56
CA GLY A 112 26.77 49.14 22.73
C GLY A 112 28.10 49.78 22.33
#